data_AF-A0A978SI16-F1
#
_entry.id   AF-A0A978SI16-F1
#
_cell.length_a   1.000
_cell.length_b   1.000
_cell.length_c   1.000
_cell.angle_alpha   90.00
_cell.angle_beta   90.00
_cell.angle_gamma   90.00
#
_symmetry.space_group_name_H-M   'P 1'
#
loop_
_entity.id
_entity.type
_entity.pdbx_description
1 polymer ?
#
loop_
_entity_poly.entity_id
_entity_poly.type
_entity_poly.pdbx_seq_one_letter_code
_entity_poly.pdbx_strand_id
1 'polypeptide(L)'
;MTHSINETFRHGKAIAATGEGVDLLQASDIAGAELAEQDGRIATDNGVVTTRHGSIQDVSQQFIHAIAQHRHWQRTQKERVPA
;
A
#
# COMPACT_ATOMS: atom_id res chain seq x y z
N MET A 1 12.76 8.14 8.10
CA MET A 1 12.59 6.70 7.77
C MET A 1 11.44 6.47 6.78
N THR A 2 10.37 7.28 6.78
CA THR A 2 9.20 7.14 5.88
C THR A 2 9.40 7.68 4.46
N HIS A 3 10.48 8.42 4.17
CA HIS A 3 10.73 9.04 2.87
C HIS A 3 10.60 8.07 1.68
N SER A 4 11.22 6.89 1.74
CA SER A 4 11.13 5.91 0.64
C SER A 4 9.71 5.37 0.41
N ILE A 5 8.88 5.30 1.46
CA ILE A 5 7.48 4.89 1.39
C ILE A 5 6.67 5.97 0.68
N ASN A 6 6.85 7.22 1.09
CA ASN A 6 6.21 8.39 0.51
C ASN A 6 6.58 8.56 -0.97
N GLU A 7 7.87 8.45 -1.31
CA GLU A 7 8.35 8.51 -2.69
C GLU A 7 7.73 7.40 -3.55
N THR A 8 7.71 6.18 -3.03
CA THR A 8 7.13 5.01 -3.72
C THR A 8 5.64 5.20 -3.97
N PHE A 9 4.91 5.73 -2.99
CA PHE A 9 3.49 6.03 -3.12
C PHE A 9 3.23 7.14 -4.13
N ARG A 10 3.97 8.26 -4.03
CA ARG A 10 3.81 9.42 -4.92
C ARG A 10 4.05 9.04 -6.38
N HIS A 11 5.04 8.19 -6.64
CA HIS A 11 5.39 7.74 -8.00
C HIS A 11 4.52 6.59 -8.50
N GLY A 12 3.41 6.24 -7.83
CA GLY A 12 2.48 5.23 -8.32
C GLY A 12 3.02 3.80 -8.28
N LYS A 13 4.13 3.53 -7.59
CA LYS A 13 4.64 2.16 -7.45
C LYS A 13 3.70 1.36 -6.53
N ALA A 14 3.60 0.06 -6.78
CA ALA A 14 2.85 -0.84 -5.91
C ALA A 14 3.54 -0.96 -4.55
N ILE A 15 2.76 -1.08 -3.48
CA ILE A 15 3.24 -1.24 -2.10
C ILE A 15 2.48 -2.41 -1.48
N ALA A 16 3.18 -3.31 -0.80
CA ALA A 16 2.55 -4.33 0.03
C ALA A 16 3.08 -4.25 1.46
N ALA A 17 2.21 -4.39 2.45
CA ALA A 17 2.60 -4.45 3.86
C ALA A 17 1.73 -5.43 4.65
N THR A 18 2.36 -6.17 5.57
CA THR A 18 1.71 -7.20 6.37
C THR A 18 2.02 -7.01 7.86
N GLY A 19 1.09 -7.34 8.75
CA GLY A 19 1.30 -7.25 10.19
C GLY A 19 1.69 -5.82 10.63
N GLU A 20 2.77 -5.69 11.40
CA GLU A 20 3.31 -4.41 11.87
C GLU A 20 3.79 -3.49 10.73
N GLY A 21 4.03 -4.03 9.53
CA GLY A 21 4.32 -3.22 8.34
C GLY A 21 3.15 -2.30 7.96
N VAL A 22 1.91 -2.67 8.32
CA VAL A 22 0.72 -1.81 8.13
C VAL A 22 0.82 -0.57 9.02
N ASP A 23 1.34 -0.71 10.25
CA ASP A 23 1.53 0.41 11.17
C ASP A 23 2.62 1.37 10.66
N LEU A 24 3.64 0.84 9.98
CA LEU A 24 4.64 1.66 9.30
C LEU A 24 4.03 2.50 8.16
N LEU A 25 3.08 1.95 7.39
CA LEU A 25 2.35 2.71 6.38
C LEU A 25 1.43 3.76 7.01
N GLN A 26 0.77 3.43 8.12
CA GLN A 26 -0.06 4.38 8.87
C GLN A 26 0.75 5.55 9.46
N ALA A 27 2.00 5.30 9.86
CA ALA A 27 2.92 6.33 10.36
C ALA A 27 3.58 7.15 9.23
N SER A 28 3.33 6.82 7.97
CA SER A 28 3.83 7.56 6.80
C SER A 28 2.88 8.68 6.37
N ASP A 29 3.29 9.48 5.38
CA ASP A 29 2.46 10.56 4.84
C ASP A 29 1.54 10.07 3.69
N ILE A 30 1.43 8.76 3.50
CA ILE A 30 0.50 8.19 2.51
C ILE A 30 -0.92 8.61 2.84
N ALA A 31 -1.61 9.17 1.85
CA ALA A 31 -3.00 9.59 1.96
C ALA A 31 -3.84 9.02 0.82
N GLY A 32 -5.09 8.68 1.13
CA GLY A 32 -6.06 8.22 0.13
C GLY A 32 -5.88 6.79 -0.35
N ALA A 33 -5.22 5.94 0.44
CA ALA A 33 -5.23 4.49 0.28
C ALA A 33 -5.89 3.85 1.50
N GLU A 34 -6.83 2.92 1.27
CA GLU A 34 -7.42 2.11 2.33
C GLU A 34 -6.40 1.07 2.84
N LEU A 35 -6.18 1.03 4.15
CA LEU A 35 -5.26 0.10 4.81
C LEU A 35 -6.05 -0.93 5.62
N ALA A 36 -5.50 -2.13 5.76
CA ALA A 36 -6.17 -3.23 6.42
C ALA A 36 -6.43 -2.96 7.91
N GLU A 37 -7.64 -3.29 8.32
CA GLU A 37 -8.09 -3.26 9.71
C GLU A 37 -7.76 -4.57 10.45
N GLN A 38 -8.15 -4.65 11.72
CA GLN A 38 -7.85 -5.80 12.59
C GLN A 38 -8.69 -7.05 12.28
N ASP A 39 -9.61 -6.98 11.32
CA ASP A 39 -10.55 -8.04 10.95
C ASP A 39 -9.93 -9.19 10.14
N GLY A 40 -8.63 -9.09 9.83
CA GLY A 40 -7.86 -10.11 9.10
C GLY A 40 -8.10 -10.13 7.60
N ARG A 41 -8.90 -9.20 7.05
CA ARG A 41 -9.12 -9.09 5.61
C ARG A 41 -7.91 -8.47 4.91
N ILE A 42 -7.82 -8.71 3.61
CA ILE A 42 -6.84 -8.05 2.74
C ILE A 42 -7.50 -6.80 2.18
N ALA A 43 -6.91 -5.64 2.43
CA ALA A 43 -7.28 -4.39 1.78
C ALA A 43 -6.43 -4.22 0.52
N THR A 44 -7.06 -3.84 -0.59
CA THR A 44 -6.37 -3.53 -1.85
C THR A 44 -6.96 -2.27 -2.42
N ASP A 45 -6.16 -1.20 -2.46
CA ASP A 45 -6.60 0.08 -2.96
C ASP A 45 -5.48 0.77 -3.73
N ASN A 46 -5.74 1.10 -5.01
CA ASN A 46 -4.81 1.80 -5.89
C ASN A 46 -3.36 1.25 -5.85
N GLY A 47 -3.22 -0.08 -5.86
CA GLY A 47 -1.92 -0.76 -5.83
C GLY A 47 -1.21 -0.77 -4.48
N VAL A 48 -1.89 -0.40 -3.40
CA VAL A 48 -1.48 -0.64 -2.02
C VAL A 48 -2.23 -1.88 -1.54
N VAL A 49 -1.51 -2.92 -1.15
CA VAL A 49 -2.05 -4.20 -0.68
C VAL A 49 -1.65 -4.40 0.77
N THR A 50 -2.60 -4.54 1.68
CA THR A 50 -2.29 -4.71 3.10
C THR A 50 -3.11 -5.79 3.77
N THR A 51 -2.53 -6.39 4.82
CA THR A 51 -3.28 -7.26 5.74
C THR A 51 -2.64 -7.27 7.12
N ARG A 52 -3.44 -7.45 8.18
CA ARG A 52 -2.92 -7.61 9.54
C ARG A 52 -2.70 -9.07 9.94
N HIS A 53 -3.57 -9.96 9.49
CA HIS A 53 -3.54 -11.39 9.84
C HIS A 53 -3.84 -12.33 8.66
N GLY A 54 -3.93 -11.80 7.43
CA GLY A 54 -4.31 -12.55 6.25
C GLY A 54 -3.19 -13.42 5.66
N SER A 55 -3.58 -14.23 4.67
CA SER A 55 -2.68 -15.15 3.97
C SER A 55 -1.61 -14.40 3.18
N ILE A 56 -0.34 -14.73 3.43
CA ILE A 56 0.80 -14.22 2.64
C ILE A 56 0.69 -14.62 1.17
N GLN A 57 0.13 -15.79 0.88
CA GLN A 57 -0.08 -16.24 -0.49
C GLN A 57 -1.04 -15.30 -1.23
N ASP A 58 -2.14 -14.92 -0.59
CA ASP A 58 -3.15 -14.05 -1.19
C ASP A 58 -2.62 -12.62 -1.37
N VAL A 59 -1.89 -12.10 -0.37
CA VAL A 59 -1.19 -10.80 -0.48
C VAL A 59 -0.20 -10.84 -1.65
N SER A 60 0.56 -11.93 -1.79
CA SER A 60 1.55 -12.07 -2.87
C SER A 60 0.88 -12.06 -4.24
N GLN A 61 -0.24 -12.77 -4.42
CA GLN A 61 -0.99 -12.75 -5.67
C GLN A 61 -1.48 -11.33 -6.01
N GLN A 62 -2.11 -10.66 -5.04
CA GLN A 62 -2.61 -9.30 -5.24
C GLN A 62 -1.48 -8.30 -5.52
N PHE A 63 -0.34 -8.46 -4.87
CA PHE A 63 0.82 -7.61 -5.10
C PHE A 63 1.44 -7.82 -6.49
N ILE A 64 1.53 -9.07 -6.96
CA ILE A 64 1.95 -9.38 -8.34
C ILE A 64 1.00 -8.70 -9.34
N HIS A 65 -0.32 -8.80 -9.13
CA HIS A 65 -1.30 -8.10 -9.97
C HIS A 65 -1.10 -6.58 -9.95
N ALA A 66 -0.84 -5.99 -8.78
CA ALA A 66 -0.56 -4.56 -8.67
C ALA A 66 0.73 -4.14 -9.39
N ILE A 67 1.80 -4.95 -9.33
CA ILE A 67 3.05 -4.70 -10.07
C ILE A 67 2.82 -4.81 -11.58
N ALA A 68 2.01 -5.77 -12.04
CA ALA A 68 1.71 -5.97 -13.45
C ALA A 68 1.02 -4.75 -14.10
N GLN A 69 0.33 -3.93 -13.31
CA GLN A 69 -0.24 -2.66 -13.78
C GLN A 69 0.80 -1.55 -13.97
N HIS A 70 2.07 -1.81 -13.68
CA HIS A 70 3.23 -0.91 -13.76
C HIS A 70 3.16 0.28 -12.79
N ARG A 71 2.12 1.11 -12.88
CA ARG A 71 1.91 2.32 -12.08
C ARG A 71 0.43 2.60 -11.79
N HIS A 72 0.15 3.04 -10.57
CA HIS A 72 -1.18 3.37 -10.05
C HIS A 72 -1.41 4.89 -10.04
N TRP A 73 -1.49 5.49 -11.23
CA TRP A 73 -1.57 6.96 -11.36
C TRP A 73 -2.89 7.57 -10.88
N GLN A 74 -3.93 6.76 -10.71
CA GLN A 74 -5.29 7.16 -10.33
C GLN A 74 -5.42 7.54 -8.85
N ARG A 75 -4.34 7.44 -8.06
CA ARG A 75 -4.28 7.91 -6.66
C ARG A 75 -4.61 9.40 -6.58
N THR A 76 -5.77 9.73 -6.02
CA THR A 76 -6.31 11.09 -5.96
C THR A 76 -5.50 12.04 -5.08
N GLN A 77 -4.84 11.53 -4.04
CA GLN A 77 -4.13 12.35 -3.05
C GLN A 77 -2.60 12.27 -3.14
N LYS A 78 -2.06 11.61 -4.18
CA LYS A 78 -0.61 11.37 -4.32
C LYS A 78 0.24 12.64 -4.31
N GLU A 79 -0.30 13.77 -4.78
CA GLU A 79 0.43 15.04 -4.85
C GLU A 79 0.67 15.70 -3.49
N ARG A 80 -0.12 15.31 -2.47
CA ARG A 80 0.05 15.78 -1.09
C ARG A 80 1.14 15.00 -0.33
N VAL A 81 1.58 13.87 -0.89
CA VAL A 81 2.62 13.02 -0.31
C VAL A 81 3.99 13.54 -0.74
N PRO A 82 4.94 13.78 0.18
CA PRO A 82 6.28 14.25 -0.17
C PRO A 82 7.00 13.23 -1.07
N ALA A 83 7.79 13.73 -2.02
CA ALA A 83 8.68 12.89 -2.82
C ALA A 83 9.98 12.71 -2.05
#